data_AF-A0A438GY00-F1
#
_entry.id   AF-A0A438GY00-F1
#
_cell.length_a   1.000
_cell.length_b   1.000
_cell.length_c   1.000
_cell.angle_alpha   90.00
_cell.angle_beta   90.00
_cell.angle_gamma   90.00
#
_symmetry.space_group_name_H-M   'P 1'
#
loop_
_entity.id
_entity.type
_entity.pdbx_description
1 polymer ?
#
loop_
_entity_poly.entity_id
_entity_poly.type
_entity_poly.pdbx_seq_one_letter_code
_entity_poly.pdbx_strand_id
1 'polypeptide(L)'
;MDSKQHIAIFTTASLPWMTGTAVNPLFRVAYLTKGREFKVTLVIPRLSPKDQELVYPNKIIFKSPSEQEAYICPSVARGEDWFSRDKRSILVVGDITEIIPDEEADIAVLEEPEHLT
;
A
#
# COMPACT_ATOMS: atom_id res chain seq x y z
N MET A 1 -4.67 -21.65 -20.25
CA MET A 1 -4.53 -20.20 -20.42
C MET A 1 -3.43 -19.80 -19.47
N ASP A 2 -2.31 -19.28 -19.96
CA ASP A 2 -1.21 -18.81 -19.11
C ASP A 2 -1.75 -17.66 -18.25
N SER A 3 -2.14 -17.98 -17.02
CA SER A 3 -2.49 -16.98 -16.02
C SER A 3 -1.22 -16.23 -15.68
N LYS A 4 -1.16 -14.94 -16.00
CA LYS A 4 -0.11 -14.05 -15.51
C LYS A 4 0.02 -14.21 -14.00
N GLN A 5 1.22 -14.54 -13.52
CA GLN A 5 1.47 -14.68 -12.08
C GLN A 5 1.08 -13.39 -11.36
N HIS A 6 0.41 -13.53 -10.21
CA HIS A 6 -0.09 -12.39 -9.44
C HIS A 6 0.83 -12.12 -8.26
N ILE A 7 1.34 -10.89 -8.21
CA ILE A 7 2.21 -10.42 -7.14
C ILE A 7 1.44 -9.35 -6.36
N ALA A 8 1.07 -9.67 -5.12
CA ALA A 8 0.53 -8.73 -4.17
C ALA A 8 1.66 -8.16 -3.29
N ILE A 9 1.85 -6.85 -3.32
CA ILE A 9 2.85 -6.15 -2.49
C ILE A 9 2.11 -5.44 -1.38
N PHE A 10 2.36 -5.81 -0.14
CA PHE A 10 1.77 -5.17 1.04
C PHE A 10 2.78 -4.24 1.69
N THR A 11 2.33 -3.06 2.11
CA THR A 11 3.14 -2.12 2.89
C THR A 11 2.40 -1.68 4.14
N THR A 12 3.14 -1.37 5.19
CA THR A 12 2.60 -0.74 6.41
C THR A 12 2.72 0.79 6.38
N ALA A 13 3.03 1.41 5.23
CA ALA A 13 3.14 2.86 5.10
C ALA A 13 2.21 3.38 3.99
N SER A 14 1.40 4.40 4.31
CA SER A 14 0.39 4.92 3.38
C SER A 14 0.95 6.01 2.49
N LEU A 15 0.69 5.97 1.19
CA LEU A 15 1.02 7.08 0.29
C LEU A 15 -0.01 8.21 0.39
N PRO A 16 0.39 9.49 0.31
CA PRO A 16 1.72 10.00 -0.01
C PRO A 16 2.56 10.36 1.22
N TRP A 17 2.54 9.57 2.30
CA TRP A 17 3.49 9.77 3.39
C TRP A 17 4.90 9.49 2.85
N MET A 18 5.64 10.52 2.44
CA MET A 18 6.90 10.47 1.65
C MET A 18 8.11 9.86 2.42
N THR A 19 7.93 8.69 3.00
CA THR A 19 8.94 7.88 3.67
C THR A 19 9.46 6.81 2.70
N GLY A 20 10.69 6.34 2.89
CA GLY A 20 11.24 5.22 2.11
C GLY A 20 10.29 4.03 2.10
N THR A 21 9.73 3.67 3.25
CA THR A 21 8.77 2.57 3.42
C THR A 21 7.49 2.72 2.61
N ALA A 22 6.98 3.94 2.41
CA ALA A 22 5.78 4.16 1.59
C ALA A 22 6.10 4.18 0.09
N VAL A 23 7.25 4.72 -0.28
CA VAL A 23 7.62 4.97 -1.69
C VAL A 23 8.31 3.76 -2.34
N ASN A 24 9.08 2.96 -1.59
CA ASN A 24 9.76 1.76 -2.09
C ASN A 24 8.79 0.72 -2.69
N PRO A 25 7.65 0.38 -2.04
CA PRO A 25 6.64 -0.50 -2.64
C PRO A 25 6.12 0.02 -3.98
N LEU A 26 5.89 1.33 -4.11
CA LEU A 26 5.45 1.94 -5.37
C LEU A 26 6.51 1.80 -6.47
N PHE A 27 7.79 2.00 -6.15
CA PHE A 27 8.87 1.76 -7.12
C PHE A 27 9.00 0.28 -7.50
N ARG A 28 8.75 -0.64 -6.56
CA ARG A 28 8.72 -2.08 -6.86
C ARG A 28 7.59 -2.42 -7.82
N VAL A 29 6.40 -1.85 -7.61
CA VAL A 29 5.26 -2.00 -8.55
C VAL A 29 5.63 -1.47 -9.93
N ALA A 30 6.21 -0.27 -10.02
CA ALA A 30 6.64 0.31 -11.28
C ALA A 30 7.71 -0.56 -11.99
N TYR A 31 8.62 -1.15 -11.23
CA TYR A 31 9.65 -2.05 -11.77
C TYR A 31 9.06 -3.38 -12.27
N LEU A 32 8.17 -4.01 -11.50
CA LEU A 32 7.58 -5.30 -11.85
C LEU A 32 6.56 -5.20 -12.99
N THR A 33 5.87 -4.08 -13.12
CA THR A 33 4.91 -3.83 -14.22
C THR A 33 5.59 -3.43 -15.54
N LYS A 34 6.87 -3.03 -15.51
CA LYS A 34 7.59 -2.58 -16.70
C LYS A 34 8.01 -3.75 -17.61
N GLY A 35 7.18 -4.03 -18.62
CA GLY A 35 7.51 -4.95 -19.71
C GLY A 35 7.53 -6.43 -19.29
N ARG A 36 6.93 -6.76 -18.14
CA ARG A 36 6.79 -8.13 -17.63
C ARG A 36 5.33 -8.55 -17.66
N GLU A 37 5.09 -9.84 -17.71
CA GLU A 37 3.76 -10.43 -17.71
C GLU A 37 3.25 -10.74 -16.30
N PHE A 38 3.53 -9.87 -15.33
CA PHE A 38 2.99 -10.00 -13.97
C PHE A 38 1.72 -9.15 -13.82
N LYS A 39 0.71 -9.71 -13.17
CA LYS A 39 -0.34 -8.91 -12.52
C LYS A 39 0.26 -8.44 -11.20
N VAL A 40 0.31 -7.14 -10.96
CA VAL A 40 0.88 -6.59 -9.73
C VAL A 40 -0.16 -5.72 -9.04
N THR A 41 -0.41 -5.99 -7.77
CA THR A 41 -1.35 -5.23 -6.93
C THR A 41 -0.58 -4.67 -5.76
N LEU A 42 -0.65 -3.35 -5.56
CA LEU A 42 -0.09 -2.71 -4.37
C LEU A 42 -1.18 -2.58 -3.32
N VAL A 43 -0.98 -3.15 -2.14
CA VAL A 43 -1.89 -3.02 -1.00
C VAL A 43 -1.33 -1.99 -0.04
N ILE A 44 -2.02 -0.86 0.09
CA ILE A 44 -1.63 0.22 1.00
C ILE A 44 -2.61 0.39 2.16
N PRO A 45 -2.14 0.88 3.31
CA PRO A 45 -3.02 1.14 4.44
C PRO A 45 -3.86 2.39 4.21
N ARG A 46 -5.12 2.37 4.64
CA ARG A 46 -5.98 3.56 4.63
C ARG A 46 -6.01 4.24 5.99
N LEU A 47 -5.60 5.50 6.03
CA LEU A 47 -5.60 6.30 7.25
C LEU A 47 -6.92 7.06 7.45
N SER A 48 -7.27 7.32 8.71
CA SER A 48 -8.37 8.22 9.06
C SER A 48 -8.07 9.66 8.62
N PRO A 49 -9.07 10.51 8.32
CA PRO A 49 -8.81 11.89 7.90
C PRO A 49 -7.91 12.69 8.85
N LYS A 50 -8.01 12.43 10.17
CA LYS A 50 -7.18 13.08 11.19
C LYS A 50 -5.71 12.66 11.11
N ASP A 51 -5.46 11.40 10.74
CA ASP A 51 -4.11 10.86 10.62
C ASP A 51 -3.49 11.22 9.27
N GLN A 52 -4.30 11.29 8.20
CA GLN A 52 -3.88 11.81 6.91
C GLN A 52 -3.37 13.26 7.02
N GLU A 53 -4.10 14.14 7.71
CA GLU A 53 -3.69 15.52 7.95
C GLU A 53 -2.34 15.61 8.69
N LEU A 54 -2.05 14.63 9.56
CA LEU A 54 -0.86 14.59 10.38
C LEU A 54 0.39 14.13 9.60
N VAL A 55 0.25 13.15 8.71
CA VAL A 55 1.40 12.47 8.08
C VAL A 55 1.58 12.75 6.60
N TYR A 56 0.52 13.15 5.89
CA TYR A 56 0.63 13.47 4.46
C TYR A 56 1.21 14.87 4.24
N PRO A 57 2.06 15.04 3.23
CA PRO A 57 2.57 16.34 2.85
C PRO A 57 1.43 17.27 2.45
N ASN A 58 1.64 18.58 2.62
CA ASN A 58 0.72 19.64 2.17
C ASN A 58 -0.72 19.53 2.73
N LYS A 59 -0.93 18.80 3.83
CA LYS A 59 -2.26 18.57 4.43
C LYS A 59 -3.27 17.96 3.47
N ILE A 60 -2.80 17.07 2.58
CA ILE A 60 -3.67 16.30 1.70
C ILE A 60 -4.58 15.43 2.56
N ILE A 61 -5.88 15.44 2.26
CA ILE A 61 -6.89 14.59 2.90
C ILE A 61 -7.78 14.02 1.80
N PHE A 62 -7.74 12.71 1.64
CA PHE A 62 -8.63 11.96 0.76
C PHE A 62 -9.91 11.61 1.50
N LYS A 63 -11.05 12.04 0.93
CA LYS A 63 -12.39 11.76 1.47
C LYS A 63 -12.83 10.34 1.17
N SER A 64 -12.37 9.77 0.07
CA SER A 64 -12.74 8.43 -0.37
C SER A 64 -11.53 7.58 -0.71
N PRO A 65 -11.71 6.26 -0.78
CA PRO A 65 -10.71 5.38 -1.33
C PRO A 65 -10.26 5.82 -2.73
N SER A 66 -11.22 5.88 -3.64
CA SER A 66 -10.94 6.10 -5.06
C SER A 66 -10.16 7.40 -5.32
N GLU A 67 -10.31 8.42 -4.47
CA GLU A 67 -9.51 9.65 -4.55
C GLU A 67 -8.01 9.40 -4.30
N GLN A 68 -7.67 8.61 -3.27
CA GLN A 68 -6.29 8.22 -2.98
C GLN A 68 -5.72 7.29 -4.07
N GLU A 69 -6.52 6.38 -4.62
CA GLU A 69 -6.11 5.50 -5.73
C GLU A 69 -5.76 6.31 -6.98
N ALA A 70 -6.65 7.24 -7.35
CA ALA A 70 -6.45 8.14 -8.49
C ALA A 70 -5.20 9.01 -8.33
N TYR A 71 -4.83 9.33 -7.09
CA TYR A 71 -3.61 10.08 -6.78
C TYR A 71 -2.34 9.25 -6.98
N ILE A 72 -2.36 7.95 -6.66
CA ILE A 72 -1.14 7.13 -6.55
C ILE A 72 -0.72 6.51 -7.87
N CYS A 73 -1.60 5.78 -8.57
CA CYS A 73 -1.45 5.13 -9.89
C CYS A 73 -2.56 4.06 -10.03
N PRO A 74 -3.01 3.64 -11.24
CA PRO A 74 -3.92 2.50 -11.38
C PRO A 74 -3.25 1.17 -10.94
N SER A 75 -4.00 0.33 -10.21
CA SER A 75 -3.63 -0.99 -9.62
C SER A 75 -3.19 -0.98 -8.13
N VAL A 76 -3.92 -0.24 -7.29
CA VAL A 76 -3.75 -0.24 -5.83
C VAL A 76 -5.00 -0.85 -5.16
N ALA A 77 -4.81 -1.85 -4.31
CA ALA A 77 -5.81 -2.38 -3.38
C ALA A 77 -5.53 -1.87 -1.95
N ARG A 78 -6.42 -2.11 -0.97
CA ARG A 78 -6.39 -1.37 0.29
C ARG A 78 -6.69 -2.21 1.51
N GLY A 79 -5.94 -1.96 2.58
CA GLY A 79 -6.22 -2.43 3.93
C GLY A 79 -6.80 -1.34 4.83
N GLU A 80 -7.55 -1.75 5.84
CA GLU A 80 -7.94 -0.86 6.94
C GLU A 80 -6.87 -0.88 8.02
N ASP A 81 -6.41 0.31 8.42
CA ASP A 81 -5.29 0.43 9.35
C ASP A 81 -5.44 1.66 10.25
N TRP A 82 -4.67 1.67 11.35
CA TRP A 82 -4.72 2.72 12.36
C TRP A 82 -3.32 3.33 12.59
N PHE A 83 -3.22 4.66 12.68
CA PHE A 83 -1.97 5.33 12.99
C PHE A 83 -1.80 5.56 14.50
N SER A 84 -0.81 4.91 15.10
CA SER A 84 -0.41 5.13 16.49
C SER A 84 0.53 6.32 16.60
N ARG A 85 0.06 7.41 17.22
CA ARG A 85 0.87 8.61 17.48
C ARG A 85 2.07 8.34 18.38
N ASP A 86 1.87 7.57 19.44
CA ASP A 86 2.93 7.25 20.42
C ASP A 86 4.05 6.44 19.80
N LYS A 87 3.70 5.50 18.90
CA LYS A 87 4.67 4.66 18.20
C LYS A 87 5.16 5.27 16.89
N ARG A 88 4.54 6.36 16.43
CA ARG A 88 4.73 6.96 15.10
C ARG A 88 4.67 5.92 13.98
N SER A 89 3.74 4.98 14.08
CA SER A 89 3.62 3.84 13.17
C SER A 89 2.17 3.58 12.79
N ILE A 90 1.95 3.06 11.59
CA ILE A 90 0.68 2.43 11.22
C ILE A 90 0.67 1.02 11.79
N LEU A 91 -0.47 0.62 12.34
CA LEU A 91 -0.72 -0.72 12.84
C LEU A 91 -1.94 -1.28 12.11
N VAL A 92 -1.82 -2.56 11.76
CA VAL A 92 -2.84 -3.28 11.01
C VAL A 92 -4.12 -3.45 11.84
N VAL A 93 -5.27 -3.25 11.19
CA VAL A 93 -6.60 -3.55 11.74
C VAL A 93 -7.21 -4.68 10.91
N GLY A 94 -7.34 -5.87 11.51
CA GLY A 94 -7.87 -7.05 10.82
C GLY A 94 -6.82 -7.86 10.07
N ASP A 95 -7.27 -8.73 9.17
CA ASP A 95 -6.41 -9.57 8.33
C ASP A 95 -6.27 -8.94 6.94
N ILE A 96 -5.08 -8.42 6.62
CA ILE A 96 -4.79 -7.79 5.33
C ILE A 96 -4.77 -8.79 4.18
N THR A 97 -4.66 -10.09 4.45
CA THR A 97 -4.61 -11.09 3.38
C THR A 97 -5.97 -11.23 2.67
N GLU A 98 -7.09 -10.95 3.37
CA GLU A 98 -8.45 -10.99 2.83
C GLU A 98 -8.69 -9.99 1.67
N ILE A 99 -7.78 -9.03 1.47
CA ILE A 99 -7.86 -8.05 0.38
C ILE A 99 -7.63 -8.72 -0.99
N ILE A 100 -6.89 -9.82 -1.02
CA ILE A 100 -6.63 -10.60 -2.23
C ILE A 100 -7.46 -11.88 -2.16
N PRO A 101 -8.38 -12.12 -3.11
CA PRO A 101 -9.15 -13.37 -3.14
C PRO A 101 -8.24 -14.61 -3.26
N ASP A 102 -8.62 -15.71 -2.62
CA ASP A 102 -7.86 -16.97 -2.61
C ASP A 102 -7.56 -17.49 -4.03
N GLU A 103 -8.45 -17.25 -4.99
CA GLU A 103 -8.27 -17.66 -6.39
C GLU A 103 -7.20 -16.85 -7.13
N GLU A 104 -6.87 -15.65 -6.61
CA GLU A 104 -5.84 -14.77 -7.14
C GLU A 104 -4.55 -14.79 -6.31
N ALA A 105 -4.55 -15.41 -5.12
CA ALA A 105 -3.41 -15.44 -4.23
C ALA A 105 -2.31 -16.36 -4.78
N ASP A 106 -1.17 -15.78 -5.17
CA ASP A 106 -0.01 -16.50 -5.73
C ASP A 106 1.29 -16.11 -5.00
N ILE A 107 1.74 -14.87 -5.15
CA ILE A 107 2.97 -14.37 -4.50
C ILE A 107 2.66 -13.14 -3.65
N ALA A 108 3.04 -13.19 -2.37
CA ALA A 108 2.98 -12.05 -1.45
C ALA A 108 4.39 -11.49 -1.18
N VAL A 109 4.53 -10.16 -1.27
CA VAL A 109 5.72 -9.41 -0.87
C VAL A 109 5.34 -8.52 0.30
N LEU A 110 5.96 -8.73 1.47
CA LEU A 110 5.77 -7.89 2.65
C LEU A 110 6.90 -6.86 2.71
N GLU A 111 6.56 -5.59 2.53
CA GLU A 111 7.49 -4.46 2.66
C GLU A 111 7.37 -3.87 4.08
N GLU A 112 8.30 -4.25 4.95
CA GLU A 112 8.46 -3.64 6.27
C GLU A 112 9.40 -2.42 6.22
N PRO A 113 9.23 -1.43 7.12
CA PRO A 113 10.19 -0.35 7.27
C PRO A 113 11.58 -0.87 7.65
N GLU A 114 12.58 -0.45 6.88
CA GLU A 114 13.98 -0.52 7.29
C GLU A 114 14.17 0.30 8.58
N HIS A 115 14.53 -0.39 9.67
CA HIS A 115 14.96 0.29 10.89
C HIS A 115 16.36 0.83 10.62
N LEU A 116 16.46 2.09 10.20
CA LEU A 116 17.73 2.80 10.18
C LEU A 116 18.15 3.05 11.63
N THR A 117 19.04 2.20 12.14
CA THR A 117 19.76 2.37 13.42
C THR A 117 20.85 3.43 13.31
#